data_AF-A0A537PP69-F1
#
_entry.id   AF-A0A537PP69-F1
#
_cell.length_a   1.000
_cell.length_b   1.000
_cell.length_c   1.000
_cell.angle_alpha   90.00
_cell.angle_beta   90.00
_cell.angle_gamma   90.00
#
_symmetry.space_group_name_H-M   'P 1'
#
loop_
_entity.id
_entity.type
_entity.pdbx_description
1 polymer ?
#
loop_
_entity_poly.entity_id
_entity_poly.type
_entity_poly.pdbx_seq_one_letter_code
_entity_poly.pdbx_strand_id
1 'polypeptide(L)'
;MGINQGPISLDQKYTQSTGHVFLTGIQALVRLPMAQIRRDHAAGLNTAGFISGYRGSPLGGYDQQLFAARKHLEQYNIKFQPGVNEDLAATAIWGSQQLNLSPGAKYDGVVGIWYGKGPGVDRCGDV
;
A
#
# COMPACT_ATOMS: atom_id res chain seq x y z
N MET A 1 5.82 -32.44 9.06
CA MET A 1 4.93 -32.09 7.94
C MET A 1 5.50 -30.86 7.26
N GLY A 2 6.25 -31.03 6.17
CA GLY A 2 6.92 -29.93 5.48
C GLY A 2 5.97 -29.25 4.51
N ILE A 3 5.88 -27.92 4.57
CA ILE A 3 5.13 -27.12 3.60
C ILE A 3 5.91 -27.16 2.29
N ASN A 4 5.46 -27.93 1.30
CA ASN A 4 6.09 -27.97 -0.01
C ASN A 4 5.68 -26.70 -0.79
N GLN A 5 6.59 -25.72 -0.88
CA GLN A 5 6.34 -24.41 -1.50
C GLN A 5 7.11 -24.18 -2.81
N GLY A 6 7.68 -25.23 -3.41
CA GLY A 6 8.57 -25.08 -4.57
C GLY A 6 9.89 -24.36 -4.21
N PRO A 7 10.61 -23.80 -5.21
CA PRO A 7 11.86 -23.06 -4.98
C PRO A 7 11.65 -21.89 -4.02
N ILE A 8 12.39 -21.85 -2.91
CA ILE A 8 12.25 -20.81 -1.88
C ILE A 8 12.98 -19.55 -2.32
N SER A 9 12.29 -18.40 -2.30
CA SER A 9 12.87 -17.08 -2.57
C SER A 9 12.31 -16.04 -1.61
N LEU A 10 13.15 -15.08 -1.22
CA LEU A 10 12.72 -13.97 -0.36
C LEU A 10 11.63 -13.10 -1.00
N ASP A 11 11.48 -13.12 -2.33
CA ASP A 11 10.46 -12.33 -3.03
C ASP A 11 9.07 -12.98 -2.99
N GLN A 12 8.96 -14.25 -2.60
CA GLN A 12 7.68 -14.94 -2.48
C GLN A 12 6.71 -14.22 -1.54
N LYS A 13 7.23 -13.47 -0.56
CA LYS A 13 6.43 -12.60 0.31
C LYS A 13 5.56 -11.59 -0.46
N TYR A 14 5.96 -11.19 -1.68
CA TYR A 14 5.21 -10.27 -2.54
C TYR A 14 4.60 -10.97 -3.77
N THR A 15 5.26 -11.98 -4.32
CA THR A 15 4.87 -12.57 -5.62
C THR A 15 3.98 -13.80 -5.51
N GLN A 16 4.06 -14.57 -4.42
CA GLN A 16 3.33 -15.81 -4.30
C GLN A 16 1.82 -15.55 -4.14
N SER A 17 1.02 -16.13 -5.03
CA SER A 17 -0.42 -15.93 -5.10
C SER A 17 -1.23 -16.97 -4.33
N THR A 18 -0.72 -18.19 -4.18
CA THR A 18 -1.40 -19.33 -3.55
C THR A 18 -0.50 -20.04 -2.53
N GLY A 19 -1.11 -20.83 -1.64
CA GLY A 19 -0.39 -21.53 -0.58
C GLY A 19 0.02 -20.61 0.58
N HIS A 20 1.00 -21.06 1.34
CA HIS A 20 1.47 -20.36 2.55
C HIS A 20 2.65 -19.45 2.23
N VAL A 21 2.72 -18.30 2.89
CA VAL A 21 3.85 -17.37 2.84
C VAL A 21 4.21 -16.94 4.26
N PHE A 22 5.51 -16.84 4.56
CA PHE A 22 5.99 -16.31 5.84
C PHE A 22 6.26 -14.82 5.71
N LEU A 23 5.59 -14.03 6.55
CA LEU A 23 5.61 -12.56 6.50
C LEU A 23 5.75 -12.00 7.91
N THR A 24 6.50 -10.90 8.08
CA THR A 24 6.33 -10.03 9.25
C THR A 24 5.08 -9.17 9.10
N GLY A 25 4.61 -8.55 10.19
CA GLY A 25 3.48 -7.62 10.13
C GLY A 25 3.70 -6.47 9.13
N ILE A 26 4.90 -5.88 9.10
CA ILE A 26 5.22 -4.81 8.13
C ILE A 26 5.19 -5.33 6.69
N GLN A 27 5.72 -6.53 6.44
CA GLN A 27 5.65 -7.12 5.10
C GLN A 27 4.21 -7.40 4.67
N ALA A 28 3.34 -7.79 5.61
CA ALA A 28 1.91 -7.93 5.35
C ALA A 28 1.27 -6.59 4.96
N LEU A 29 1.62 -5.48 5.63
CA LEU A 29 1.15 -4.14 5.28
C LEU A 29 1.63 -3.67 3.90
N VAL A 30 2.86 -4.05 3.49
CA VAL A 30 3.35 -3.77 2.13
C VAL A 30 2.61 -4.62 1.09
N ARG A 31 2.29 -5.87 1.43
CA ARG A 31 1.59 -6.80 0.53
C ARG A 31 0.11 -6.48 0.37
N LEU A 32 -0.53 -5.92 1.40
CA LEU A 32 -1.96 -5.62 1.44
C LEU A 32 -2.47 -4.85 0.20
N PRO A 33 -1.90 -3.70 -0.21
CA PRO A 33 -2.38 -2.97 -1.38
C PRO A 33 -2.24 -3.80 -2.67
N MET A 34 -1.17 -4.58 -2.83
CA MET A 34 -1.02 -5.49 -3.98
C MET A 34 -2.09 -6.60 -3.99
N ALA A 35 -2.51 -7.07 -2.81
CA ALA A 35 -3.60 -8.02 -2.70
C ALA A 35 -4.96 -7.39 -3.05
N GLN A 36 -5.19 -6.14 -2.64
CA GLN A 36 -6.39 -5.40 -2.99
C GLN A 36 -6.50 -5.20 -4.51
N ILE A 37 -5.47 -4.65 -5.16
CA ILE A 37 -5.50 -4.41 -6.61
C ILE A 37 -5.67 -5.72 -7.40
N ARG A 38 -5.05 -6.83 -6.96
CA ARG A 38 -5.30 -8.15 -7.58
C ARG A 38 -6.76 -8.57 -7.48
N ARG A 39 -7.42 -8.32 -6.34
CA ARG A 39 -8.84 -8.62 -6.15
C ARG A 39 -9.69 -7.75 -7.07
N ASP A 40 -9.39 -6.47 -7.17
CA ASP A 40 -10.12 -5.52 -8.01
C ASP A 40 -9.99 -5.90 -9.49
N HIS A 41 -8.78 -6.23 -9.96
CA HIS A 41 -8.56 -6.74 -11.32
C HIS A 41 -9.32 -8.05 -11.59
N ALA A 42 -9.39 -8.97 -10.61
CA ALA A 42 -10.17 -10.19 -10.74
C ALA A 42 -11.68 -9.94 -10.82
N ALA A 43 -12.14 -8.81 -10.30
CA ALA A 43 -13.52 -8.32 -10.44
C ALA A 43 -13.74 -7.47 -11.72
N GLY A 44 -12.70 -7.29 -12.56
CA GLY A 44 -12.77 -6.51 -13.79
C GLY A 44 -12.59 -5.01 -13.62
N LEU A 45 -12.13 -4.54 -12.46
CA LEU A 45 -11.88 -3.13 -12.18
C LEU A 45 -10.43 -2.74 -12.49
N ASN A 46 -10.22 -1.57 -13.09
CA ASN A 46 -8.91 -0.97 -13.34
C ASN A 46 -8.58 0.06 -12.24
N THR A 47 -8.18 -0.43 -11.07
CA THR A 47 -7.85 0.39 -9.91
C THR A 47 -6.35 0.63 -9.76
N ALA A 48 -5.98 1.73 -9.10
CA ALA A 48 -4.60 2.00 -8.66
C ALA A 48 -4.53 2.13 -7.13
N GLY A 49 -3.30 2.21 -6.60
CA GLY A 49 -3.09 2.41 -5.16
C GLY A 49 -2.26 3.66 -4.88
N PHE A 50 -2.60 4.35 -3.79
CA PHE A 50 -1.81 5.49 -3.30
C PHE A 50 -1.56 5.34 -1.81
N ILE A 51 -0.29 5.38 -1.42
CA ILE A 51 0.14 5.23 -0.03
C ILE A 51 0.85 6.50 0.38
N SER A 52 0.43 7.09 1.49
CA SER A 52 1.12 8.22 2.10
C SER A 52 1.08 8.12 3.62
N GLY A 53 2.11 8.63 4.28
CA GLY A 53 2.16 8.64 5.73
C GLY A 53 3.42 9.29 6.24
N TYR A 54 3.48 9.44 7.55
CA TYR A 54 4.63 10.05 8.21
C TYR A 54 5.35 9.06 9.11
N ARG A 55 6.66 8.95 8.91
CA ARG A 55 7.51 7.99 9.60
C ARG A 55 7.59 8.23 11.10
N GLY A 56 7.83 7.14 11.82
CA GLY A 56 8.21 7.14 13.24
C GLY A 56 7.73 5.89 13.94
N SER A 57 8.25 5.64 15.15
CA SER A 57 7.86 4.46 15.94
C SER A 57 6.33 4.43 16.17
N PRO A 58 5.67 3.27 16.04
CA PRO A 58 6.20 1.93 15.74
C PRO A 58 6.34 1.60 14.25
N LEU A 59 5.91 2.51 13.35
CA LEU A 59 5.85 2.30 11.90
C LEU A 59 7.11 2.73 11.14
N GLY A 60 8.21 3.04 11.84
CA GLY A 60 9.45 3.56 11.22
C GLY A 60 10.04 2.63 10.16
N GLY A 61 9.82 1.31 10.27
CA GLY A 61 10.26 0.35 9.27
C GLY A 61 9.34 0.23 8.05
N TYR A 62 8.15 0.83 8.06
CA TYR A 62 7.18 0.66 6.98
C TYR A 62 7.60 1.40 5.71
N ASP A 63 7.97 2.68 5.79
CA ASP A 63 8.54 3.46 4.67
C ASP A 63 9.68 2.70 3.99
N GLN A 64 10.61 2.17 4.81
CA GLN A 64 11.78 1.46 4.31
C GLN A 64 11.38 0.21 3.51
N GLN A 65 10.39 -0.54 4.00
CA GLN A 65 9.89 -1.72 3.28
C GLN A 65 9.09 -1.34 2.03
N LEU A 66 8.33 -0.24 2.05
CA LEU A 66 7.64 0.29 0.86
C LEU A 66 8.64 0.72 -0.21
N PHE A 67 9.73 1.42 0.17
CA PHE A 67 10.81 1.76 -0.75
C PHE A 67 11.51 0.53 -1.31
N ALA A 68 11.84 -0.45 -0.47
CA ALA A 68 12.47 -1.69 -0.89
C ALA A 68 11.57 -2.50 -1.86
N ALA A 69 10.26 -2.47 -1.64
CA ALA A 69 9.28 -3.18 -2.46
C ALA A 69 8.78 -2.38 -3.67
N ARG A 70 9.33 -1.19 -3.96
CA ARG A 70 8.85 -0.27 -5.01
C ARG A 70 8.60 -0.95 -6.35
N LYS A 71 9.51 -1.81 -6.80
CA LYS A 71 9.36 -2.56 -8.06
C LYS A 71 8.11 -3.44 -8.09
N HIS A 72 7.76 -4.06 -6.96
CA HIS A 72 6.55 -4.87 -6.84
C HIS A 72 5.30 -3.99 -6.77
N LEU A 73 5.35 -2.87 -6.06
CA LEU A 73 4.24 -1.92 -5.97
C LEU A 73 3.89 -1.32 -7.35
N GLU A 74 4.90 -0.93 -8.13
CA GLU A 74 4.73 -0.35 -9.47
C GLU A 74 4.05 -1.32 -10.45
N GLN A 75 4.24 -2.64 -10.32
CA GLN A 75 3.53 -3.65 -11.13
C GLN A 75 2.01 -3.64 -10.94
N TYR A 76 1.53 -3.09 -9.82
CA TYR A 76 0.10 -2.97 -9.49
C TYR A 76 -0.37 -1.52 -9.50
N ASN A 77 0.34 -0.60 -10.17
CA ASN A 77 0.02 0.83 -10.20
C ASN A 77 -0.07 1.47 -8.80
N ILE A 78 0.70 0.96 -7.83
CA ILE A 78 0.71 1.50 -6.48
C ILE A 78 1.85 2.51 -6.35
N LYS A 79 1.52 3.75 -5.97
CA LYS A 79 2.51 4.80 -5.71
C LYS A 79 2.60 5.08 -4.22
N PHE A 80 3.81 4.98 -3.68
CA PHE A 80 4.14 5.44 -2.33
C PHE A 80 4.76 6.84 -2.39
N GLN A 81 4.20 7.77 -1.61
CA GLN A 81 4.72 9.12 -1.44
C GLN A 81 4.78 9.42 0.07
N PRO A 82 5.98 9.49 0.68
CA PRO A 82 6.08 9.87 2.09
C PRO A 82 5.57 11.30 2.28
N GLY A 83 4.83 11.50 3.37
CA GLY A 83 4.37 12.82 3.81
C GLY A 83 5.44 13.57 4.60
N VAL A 84 5.31 14.90 4.63
CA VAL A 84 6.14 15.76 5.48
C VAL A 84 5.68 15.70 6.95
N ASN A 85 4.39 15.47 7.17
CA ASN A 85 3.74 15.17 8.45
C ASN A 85 2.48 14.33 8.18
N GLU A 86 1.80 13.92 9.26
CA GLU A 86 0.55 13.14 9.21
C GLU A 86 -0.58 13.85 8.43
N ASP A 87 -0.77 15.15 8.66
CA ASP A 87 -1.89 15.93 8.09
C ASP A 87 -1.76 16.12 6.58
N LEU A 88 -0.54 16.38 6.10
CA LEU A 88 -0.24 16.50 4.67
C LEU A 88 -0.31 15.13 3.99
N ALA A 89 0.07 14.05 4.67
CA ALA A 89 -0.14 12.70 4.15
C ALA A 89 -1.63 12.37 4.01
N ALA A 90 -2.45 12.75 4.99
CA ALA A 90 -3.90 12.53 4.94
C ALA A 90 -4.55 13.36 3.83
N THR A 91 -4.18 14.62 3.72
CA THR A 91 -4.61 15.51 2.62
C THR A 91 -4.27 14.93 1.24
N ALA A 92 -3.07 14.35 1.07
CA ALA A 92 -2.69 13.73 -0.18
C ALA A 92 -3.57 12.51 -0.53
N ILE A 93 -3.95 11.73 0.48
CA ILE A 93 -4.90 10.62 0.32
C ILE A 93 -6.27 11.15 -0.08
N TRP A 94 -6.77 12.20 0.57
CA TRP A 94 -8.04 12.81 0.22
C TRP A 94 -8.06 13.33 -1.23
N GLY A 95 -7.00 14.01 -1.67
CA GLY A 95 -6.84 14.44 -3.06
C GLY A 95 -6.85 13.28 -4.06
N SER A 96 -6.27 12.13 -3.70
CA SER A 96 -6.30 10.93 -4.56
C SER A 96 -7.71 10.37 -4.80
N GLN A 97 -8.68 10.70 -3.94
CA GLN A 97 -10.08 10.26 -4.09
C GLN A 97 -10.89 11.12 -5.07
N GLN A 98 -10.35 12.28 -5.46
CA GLN A 98 -11.01 13.24 -6.34
C GLN A 98 -10.71 12.98 -7.84
N LEU A 99 -10.52 11.71 -8.23
CA LEU A 99 -10.15 11.29 -9.59
C LEU A 99 -11.05 11.92 -10.66
N ASN A 100 -12.36 11.94 -10.41
CA ASN A 100 -13.36 12.42 -11.37
C ASN A 100 -13.36 13.93 -11.58
N LEU A 101 -12.57 14.68 -10.79
CA LEU A 101 -12.40 16.13 -10.99
C LEU A 101 -11.30 16.47 -12.01
N SER A 102 -10.46 15.50 -12.40
CA SER A 102 -9.37 15.71 -13.35
C SER A 102 -9.72 15.17 -14.73
N PRO A 103 -9.74 16.01 -15.79
CA PRO A 103 -9.85 15.52 -17.17
C PRO A 103 -8.58 14.71 -17.50
N GLY A 104 -8.71 13.38 -17.57
CA GLY A 104 -7.58 12.46 -17.78
C GLY A 104 -7.39 11.38 -16.71
N ALA A 105 -8.38 11.14 -15.84
CA ALA A 105 -8.38 9.99 -14.94
C ALA A 105 -8.13 8.67 -15.72
N LYS A 106 -7.14 7.90 -15.27
CA LYS A 106 -6.68 6.65 -15.93
C LYS A 106 -7.22 5.37 -15.29
N TYR A 107 -7.86 5.49 -14.14
CA TYR A 107 -8.27 4.39 -13.27
C TYR A 107 -9.69 4.62 -12.79
N ASP A 108 -10.42 3.53 -12.54
CA ASP A 108 -11.80 3.55 -12.04
C ASP A 108 -11.88 4.00 -10.58
N GLY A 109 -10.79 3.82 -9.83
CA GLY A 109 -10.67 4.18 -8.42
C GLY A 109 -9.23 4.09 -7.93
N VAL A 110 -8.96 4.74 -6.79
CA VAL A 110 -7.66 4.68 -6.10
C VAL A 110 -7.86 4.21 -4.67
N VAL A 111 -7.24 3.08 -4.34
CA VAL A 111 -7.16 2.59 -2.96
C VAL A 111 -6.14 3.44 -2.20
N GLY A 112 -6.63 4.26 -1.28
CA GLY A 112 -5.81 5.07 -0.38
C GLY A 112 -5.40 4.30 0.87
N ILE A 113 -4.10 4.30 1.19
CA ILE A 113 -3.60 3.85 2.51
C ILE A 113 -2.85 5.00 3.16
N TRP A 114 -3.38 5.44 4.30
CA TRP A 114 -2.73 6.41 5.17
C TRP A 114 -2.15 5.74 6.41
N TYR A 115 -1.02 6.24 6.92
CA TYR A 115 -0.51 5.86 8.24
C TYR A 115 0.12 7.04 8.99
N GLY A 116 -0.10 7.02 10.31
CA GLY A 116 0.38 8.04 11.25
C GLY A 116 0.52 7.48 12.66
N LYS A 117 0.99 8.31 13.59
CA LYS A 117 1.17 7.97 15.02
C LYS A 117 0.03 8.56 15.85
N GLY A 118 -0.19 8.04 17.07
CA GLY A 118 -1.29 8.45 17.98
C GLY A 118 -1.71 9.92 17.90
N PRO A 119 -0.85 10.89 18.23
CA PRO A 119 -1.22 12.31 18.17
C PRO A 119 -1.56 12.82 16.76
N GLY A 120 -0.97 12.24 15.71
CA GLY A 120 -1.33 12.54 14.32
C GLY A 120 -2.64 11.87 13.91
N VAL A 121 -2.92 10.66 14.38
CA VAL A 121 -4.22 9.99 14.19
C VAL A 121 -5.34 10.81 14.84
N ASP A 122 -5.13 11.29 16.05
CA ASP A 122 -6.13 12.09 16.77
C ASP A 122 -6.45 13.41 16.04
N ARG A 123 -5.42 14.05 15.45
CA ARG A 123 -5.58 15.29 14.67
C ARG A 123 -6.08 15.08 13.26
N CYS A 124 -5.83 13.93 12.65
CA CYS A 124 -6.23 13.63 11.27
C CYS A 124 -7.52 12.80 11.21
N GLY A 125 -8.28 12.71 12.30
CA GLY A 125 -9.57 12.02 12.32
C GLY A 125 -10.73 12.84 11.75
N ASP A 126 -10.56 14.15 11.62
CA ASP A 126 -11.55 15.12 11.11
C ASP A 126 -11.33 15.52 9.64
N VAL A 127 -10.21 15.09 9.03
CA VAL A 127 -9.89 15.28 7.60
C VAL A 127 -10.57 14.25 6.70
#